data_AF-A0A445AS00-F1
#
_entry.id   AF-A0A445AS00-F1
#
_cell.length_a   1.000
_cell.length_b   1.000
_cell.length_c   1.000
_cell.angle_alpha   90.00
_cell.angle_beta   90.00
_cell.angle_gamma   90.00
#
_symmetry.space_group_name_H-M   'P 1'
#
loop_
_entity.id
_entity.type
_entity.pdbx_description
1 polymer ?
#
loop_
_entity_poly.entity_id
_entity_poly.type
_entity_poly.pdbx_seq_one_letter_code
_entity_poly.pdbx_strand_id
1 'polypeptide(L)'
;MGLRLYAILYKSRTASNPNRIFFGCPFFKVKERCCRYFVWLDEHLKKIRVMESEALGAVDDVGGVDIEDHVVRSQELEEKIQLVRSQELEKKMKELERKLLCMEKEKKMSMWHIALISVVFVVAVCILKW
;
A
#
# COMPACT_ATOMS: atom_id res chain seq x y z
N MET A 1 -15.67 24.54 3.50
CA MET A 1 -15.70 23.06 3.65
C MET A 1 -16.08 22.46 2.30
N GLY A 2 -15.12 21.98 1.52
CA GLY A 2 -15.42 21.27 0.28
C GLY A 2 -15.81 19.83 0.59
N LEU A 3 -17.03 19.42 0.24
CA LEU A 3 -17.44 18.02 0.32
C LEU A 3 -16.59 17.22 -0.67
N ARG A 4 -15.65 16.39 -0.18
CA ARG A 4 -14.93 15.41 -1.01
C ARG A 4 -15.92 14.33 -1.43
N LEU A 5 -16.58 14.54 -2.57
CA LEU A 5 -17.38 13.54 -3.25
C LEU A 5 -16.42 12.55 -3.92
N TYR A 6 -16.30 11.34 -3.37
CA TYR A 6 -15.55 10.25 -3.99
C TYR A 6 -16.49 9.34 -4.80
N ALA A 7 -15.98 8.81 -5.90
CA ALA A 7 -16.67 7.79 -6.69
C ALA A 7 -16.13 6.40 -6.33
N ILE A 8 -16.99 5.38 -6.38
CA ILE A 8 -16.62 3.98 -6.12
C ILE A 8 -16.50 3.24 -7.45
N LEU A 9 -15.49 2.36 -7.54
CA LEU A 9 -15.28 1.50 -8.69
C LEU A 9 -16.19 0.26 -8.58
N TYR A 10 -17.04 0.05 -9.59
CA TYR A 10 -17.96 -1.08 -9.68
C TYR A 10 -17.69 -1.92 -10.91
N LYS A 11 -17.98 -3.22 -10.80
CA LYS A 11 -17.97 -4.16 -11.92
C LYS A 11 -19.41 -4.43 -12.37
N SER A 12 -19.68 -4.20 -13.65
CA SER A 12 -20.97 -4.44 -14.28
C SER A 12 -21.29 -5.93 -14.30
N ARG A 13 -22.54 -6.25 -13.97
CA ARG A 13 -23.13 -7.59 -14.00
C ARG A 13 -24.28 -7.70 -15.01
N THR A 14 -24.49 -6.68 -15.83
CA THR A 14 -25.59 -6.68 -16.81
C THR A 14 -25.24 -7.58 -18.01
N ALA A 15 -26.24 -8.25 -18.56
CA ALA A 15 -26.07 -9.15 -19.71
C ALA A 15 -25.54 -8.43 -20.96
N SER A 16 -25.86 -7.15 -21.12
CA SER A 16 -25.38 -6.32 -22.24
C SER A 16 -23.96 -5.77 -22.05
N ASN A 17 -23.46 -5.70 -20.81
CA ASN A 17 -22.13 -5.18 -20.50
C ASN A 17 -21.45 -6.06 -19.43
N PRO A 18 -21.19 -7.34 -19.73
CA PRO A 18 -20.62 -8.26 -18.75
C PRO A 18 -19.18 -7.82 -18.40
N ASN A 19 -18.86 -7.83 -17.10
CA ASN A 19 -17.52 -7.59 -16.56
C ASN A 19 -16.88 -6.21 -16.83
N ARG A 20 -17.55 -5.27 -17.51
CA ARG A 20 -17.04 -3.90 -17.69
C ARG A 20 -16.98 -3.14 -16.36
N ILE A 21 -15.99 -2.27 -16.19
CA ILE A 21 -15.74 -1.54 -14.95
C ILE A 21 -16.17 -0.07 -15.11
N PHE A 22 -16.86 0.48 -14.11
CA PHE A 22 -17.32 1.87 -14.11
C PHE A 22 -17.13 2.54 -12.74
N PHE A 23 -17.01 3.87 -12.75
CA PHE A 23 -17.10 4.70 -11.55
C PHE A 23 -18.55 5.11 -11.32
N GLY A 24 -19.05 4.89 -10.10
CA GLY A 24 -20.41 5.23 -9.71
C GLY A 24 -20.47 5.99 -8.38
N CYS A 25 -21.55 6.73 -8.17
CA CYS A 25 -21.82 7.32 -6.86
C CYS A 25 -21.94 6.22 -5.78
N PRO A 26 -21.36 6.40 -4.58
CA PRO A 26 -21.56 5.49 -3.45
C PRO A 26 -23.04 5.24 -3.11
N PHE A 27 -23.89 6.24 -3.33
CA PHE A 27 -25.29 6.23 -2.96
C PHE A 27 -26.23 5.81 -4.11
N PHE A 28 -25.71 5.29 -5.24
CA PHE A 28 -26.55 4.99 -6.42
C PHE A 28 -27.71 4.00 -6.15
N LYS A 29 -27.61 3.19 -5.08
CA LYS A 29 -28.63 2.19 -4.71
C LYS A 29 -29.71 2.71 -3.76
N VAL A 30 -29.60 3.93 -3.23
CA VAL A 30 -30.58 4.48 -2.30
C VAL A 30 -31.68 5.19 -3.10
N LYS A 31 -32.93 4.76 -2.92
CA LYS A 31 -34.10 5.21 -3.70
C LYS A 31 -34.44 6.70 -3.53
N GLU A 32 -33.86 7.38 -2.55
CA GLU A 32 -34.07 8.81 -2.31
C GLU A 32 -33.03 9.65 -3.06
N ARG A 33 -33.38 10.08 -4.27
CA ARG A 33 -32.70 11.16 -5.03
C ARG A 33 -31.16 11.13 -5.04
N CYS A 34 -30.56 9.97 -5.22
CA CYS A 34 -29.11 9.86 -5.14
C CYS A 34 -28.42 10.05 -6.49
N CYS A 35 -27.32 10.80 -6.42
CA CYS A 35 -26.43 11.22 -7.49
C CYS A 35 -26.26 10.18 -8.62
N ARG A 36 -26.52 10.63 -9.86
CA ARG A 36 -26.47 9.82 -11.09
C ARG A 36 -25.08 9.78 -11.74
N TYR A 37 -24.04 10.05 -10.95
CA TYR A 37 -22.68 10.01 -11.48
C TYR A 37 -22.33 8.58 -11.91
N PHE A 38 -22.00 8.45 -13.19
CA PHE A 38 -21.66 7.20 -13.84
C PHE A 38 -20.67 7.48 -14.98
N VAL A 39 -19.52 6.82 -14.97
CA VAL A 39 -18.51 6.93 -16.05
C VAL A 39 -17.86 5.56 -16.27
N TRP A 40 -17.77 5.12 -17.51
CA TRP A 40 -17.03 3.92 -17.88
C TRP A 40 -15.52 4.16 -17.75
N LEU A 41 -14.81 3.22 -17.11
CA LEU A 41 -13.37 3.35 -16.87
C LEU A 41 -12.59 3.40 -18.19
N ASP A 42 -12.97 2.57 -19.17
CA ASP A 42 -12.33 2.49 -20.48
C ASP A 42 -12.49 3.77 -21.31
N GLU A 43 -13.66 4.41 -21.26
CA GLU A 43 -13.89 5.70 -21.92
C GLU A 43 -13.10 6.83 -21.25
N HIS A 44 -13.03 6.82 -19.92
CA HIS A 44 -12.24 7.80 -19.18
C HIS A 44 -10.74 7.67 -19.47
N LEU A 45 -10.23 6.44 -19.54
CA LEU A 45 -8.83 6.18 -19.90
C LEU A 45 -8.52 6.58 -21.35
N LYS A 46 -9.45 6.34 -22.29
CA LYS A 46 -9.32 6.85 -23.68
C LYS A 46 -9.23 8.37 -23.70
N LYS A 47 -10.09 9.05 -22.95
CA LYS A 47 -10.08 10.52 -22.87
C LYS A 47 -8.79 11.08 -22.26
N ILE A 48 -8.24 10.42 -21.23
CA ILE A 48 -6.95 10.82 -20.65
C ILE A 48 -5.83 10.68 -21.69
N ARG A 49 -5.77 9.56 -22.42
CA ARG A 49 -4.76 9.36 -23.47
C ARG A 49 -4.86 10.40 -24.59
N VAL A 50 -6.08 10.76 -24.99
CA VAL A 50 -6.30 11.81 -26.00
C VAL A 50 -5.88 13.18 -25.47
N MET A 51 -6.22 13.52 -24.23
CA MET A 51 -5.81 14.79 -23.60
C MET A 51 -4.30 14.88 -23.41
N GLU A 52 -3.63 13.77 -23.08
CA GLU A 52 -2.17 13.67 -23.00
C GLU A 52 -1.54 13.88 -24.39
N SER A 53 -2.16 13.35 -25.44
CA SER A 53 -1.75 13.56 -26.83
C SER A 53 -1.98 15.01 -27.31
N GLU A 54 -3.07 15.67 -26.89
CA GLU A 54 -3.35 17.07 -27.22
C GLU A 54 -2.44 18.04 -26.43
N ALA A 55 -2.10 17.71 -25.17
CA ALA A 55 -1.15 18.48 -24.37
C ALA A 55 0.29 18.37 -24.90
N LEU A 56 0.62 17.28 -25.59
CA LEU A 56 1.89 17.09 -26.31
C LEU A 56 1.83 17.61 -27.76
N GLY A 57 0.65 18.06 -28.23
CA GLY A 57 0.36 18.46 -29.62
C GLY A 57 0.86 19.85 -30.03
N ALA A 58 2.06 20.24 -29.60
CA ALA A 58 2.85 21.32 -30.22
C ALA A 58 4.19 20.79 -30.72
N VAL A 59 4.21 19.56 -31.23
CA VAL A 59 5.33 19.03 -31.99
C VAL A 59 4.75 18.50 -33.30
N ASP A 60 5.06 19.20 -34.38
CA ASP A 60 4.66 18.84 -35.74
C ASP A 60 5.14 17.42 -36.11
N ASP A 61 4.32 16.82 -36.95
CA ASP A 61 4.53 15.67 -37.83
C ASP A 61 6.01 15.36 -38.15
N VAL A 62 6.51 14.22 -37.66
CA VAL A 62 7.29 13.19 -38.36
C VAL A 62 7.74 12.13 -37.34
N GLY A 63 7.37 10.88 -37.61
CA GLY A 63 8.01 9.70 -37.01
C GLY A 63 7.14 8.96 -36.00
N GLY A 64 6.85 7.70 -36.29
CA GLY A 64 6.15 6.81 -35.36
C GLY A 64 6.83 6.85 -33.99
N VAL A 65 6.05 7.18 -32.96
CA VAL A 65 6.50 7.03 -31.58
C VAL A 65 6.61 5.53 -31.35
N ASP A 66 7.85 5.03 -31.41
CA ASP A 66 8.19 3.63 -31.22
C ASP A 66 7.56 3.13 -29.92
N ILE A 67 6.74 2.08 -30.05
CA ILE A 67 6.10 1.35 -28.95
C ILE A 67 7.13 0.96 -27.87
N GLU A 68 8.39 0.82 -28.27
CA GLU A 68 9.55 0.58 -27.41
C GLU A 68 9.76 1.66 -26.33
N ASP A 69 9.65 2.96 -26.62
CA ASP A 69 9.95 4.02 -25.62
C ASP A 69 8.94 4.03 -24.45
N HIS A 70 7.66 3.77 -24.74
CA HIS A 70 6.62 3.71 -23.71
C HIS A 70 6.67 2.43 -22.87
N VAL A 71 7.09 1.30 -23.47
CA VAL A 71 7.31 0.03 -22.77
C VAL A 71 8.54 0.14 -21.87
N VAL A 72 9.64 0.70 -22.36
CA VAL A 72 10.88 0.92 -21.58
C VAL A 72 10.62 1.82 -20.37
N ARG A 73 9.89 2.94 -20.53
CA ARG A 73 9.53 3.81 -19.40
C ARG A 73 8.65 3.13 -18.37
N SER A 74 7.74 2.26 -18.81
CA SER A 74 6.87 1.48 -17.93
C SER A 74 7.67 0.44 -17.12
N GLN A 75 8.63 -0.21 -17.77
CA GLN A 75 9.52 -1.18 -17.15
C GLN A 75 10.47 -0.51 -16.13
N GLU A 76 11.04 0.65 -16.47
CA GLU A 76 11.89 1.41 -15.54
C GLU A 76 11.11 1.89 -14.30
N LEU A 77 9.84 2.27 -14.47
CA LEU A 77 8.98 2.64 -13.36
C LEU A 77 8.69 1.44 -12.45
N GLU A 78 8.41 0.27 -13.03
CA GLU A 78 8.20 -0.97 -12.27
C GLU A 78 9.44 -1.39 -11.48
N GLU A 79 10.63 -1.29 -12.09
CA GLU A 79 11.91 -1.55 -11.41
C GLU A 79 12.15 -0.58 -10.25
N LYS A 80 11.89 0.72 -10.44
CA LYS A 80 11.98 1.72 -9.36
C LYS A 80 10.99 1.43 -8.23
N ILE A 81 9.77 1.02 -8.54
CA ILE A 81 8.77 0.61 -7.54
C ILE A 81 9.26 -0.62 -6.76
N GLN A 82 9.84 -1.61 -7.45
CA GLN A 82 10.41 -2.79 -6.78
C GLN A 82 11.59 -2.41 -5.88
N LEU A 83 12.49 -1.54 -6.34
CA LEU A 83 13.63 -1.06 -5.57
C LEU A 83 13.18 -0.34 -4.28
N VAL A 84 12.23 0.59 -4.39
CA VAL A 84 11.68 1.32 -3.23
C VAL A 84 11.03 0.35 -2.24
N ARG A 85 10.29 -0.66 -2.73
CA ARG A 85 9.69 -1.70 -1.88
C ARG A 85 10.76 -2.53 -1.17
N SER A 86 11.86 -2.89 -1.85
CA SER A 86 12.97 -3.63 -1.25
C SER A 86 13.66 -2.82 -0.16
N GLN A 87 13.93 -1.54 -0.39
CA GLN A 87 14.54 -0.66 0.61
C GLN A 87 13.66 -0.50 1.85
N GLU A 88 12.33 -0.38 1.68
CA GLU A 88 11.39 -0.31 2.80
C GLU A 88 11.39 -1.61 3.62
N LEU A 89 11.48 -2.77 2.94
CA LEU A 89 11.55 -4.07 3.58
C LEU A 89 12.84 -4.22 4.39
N GLU A 90 13.98 -3.81 3.84
CA GLU A 90 15.28 -3.83 4.54
C GLU A 90 15.28 -2.95 5.79
N LYS A 91 14.69 -1.75 5.72
CA LYS A 91 14.53 -0.87 6.88
C LYS A 91 13.70 -1.54 7.97
N LYS A 92 12.58 -2.16 7.60
CA LYS A 92 11.72 -2.91 8.54
C LYS A 92 12.44 -4.12 9.13
N MET A 93 13.26 -4.81 8.34
CA MET A 93 14.06 -5.94 8.82
C MET A 93 15.06 -5.49 9.89
N LYS A 94 15.85 -4.44 9.62
CA LYS A 94 16.81 -3.88 10.60
C LYS A 94 16.11 -3.36 11.86
N GLU A 95 14.93 -2.75 11.71
CA GLU A 95 14.12 -2.33 12.87
C GLU A 95 13.67 -3.51 13.73
N LEU A 96 13.21 -4.59 13.08
CA LEU A 96 12.76 -5.79 13.78
C LEU A 96 13.91 -6.51 14.48
N GLU A 97 15.08 -6.60 13.85
CA GLU A 97 16.30 -7.14 14.45
C GLU A 97 16.72 -6.36 15.70
N ARG A 98 16.69 -5.01 15.65
CA ARG A 98 16.97 -4.16 16.82
C ARG A 98 15.99 -4.41 17.95
N LYS A 99 14.69 -4.54 17.65
CA LYS A 99 13.66 -4.87 18.64
C LYS A 99 13.89 -6.25 19.26
N LEU A 100 14.23 -7.26 18.46
CA LEU A 100 14.54 -8.60 18.97
C LEU A 100 15.75 -8.59 19.91
N LEU A 101 16.83 -7.88 19.55
CA LEU A 101 18.00 -7.73 20.41
C LEU A 101 17.69 -7.02 21.73
N CYS A 102 16.84 -5.99 21.69
CA CYS A 102 16.39 -5.28 22.90
C CYS A 102 15.59 -6.22 23.82
N MET A 103 14.59 -6.91 23.26
CA MET A 103 13.78 -7.89 23.99
C MET A 103 14.63 -9.06 24.53
N GLU A 104 15.65 -9.51 23.80
CA GLU A 104 16.57 -10.56 24.26
C GLU A 104 17.42 -10.09 25.44
N LYS A 105 17.94 -8.86 25.40
CA LYS A 105 18.68 -8.26 26.51
C LYS A 105 17.79 -8.08 27.75
N GLU A 106 16.55 -7.62 27.58
CA GLU A 106 15.58 -7.50 28.67
C GLU A 106 15.28 -8.86 29.31
N LYS A 107 15.05 -9.90 28.49
CA LYS A 107 14.86 -11.28 28.98
C LYS A 107 16.07 -11.81 29.72
N LYS A 108 17.29 -11.58 29.19
CA LYS A 108 18.53 -11.97 29.87
C LYS A 108 18.65 -11.26 31.21
N MET A 109 18.42 -9.95 31.26
CA MET A 109 18.47 -9.17 32.50
C MET A 109 17.44 -9.66 33.53
N SER A 110 16.20 -9.89 33.08
CA SER A 110 15.14 -10.47 33.91
C SER A 110 15.53 -11.85 34.47
N MET A 111 16.11 -12.72 33.63
CA MET A 111 16.59 -14.04 34.05
C MET A 111 17.70 -13.95 35.11
N TRP A 112 18.64 -13.01 34.96
CA TRP A 112 19.68 -12.76 35.95
C TRP A 112 19.09 -12.30 37.29
N HIS A 113 18.11 -11.39 37.27
CA HIS A 113 17.43 -10.95 38.49
C HIS A 113 16.70 -12.10 39.19
N ILE A 114 15.98 -12.94 38.43
CA ILE A 114 15.29 -14.12 38.99
C ILE A 114 16.30 -15.10 39.62
N ALA A 115 17.41 -15.37 38.92
CA ALA A 115 18.48 -16.22 39.44
C ALA A 115 19.08 -15.65 40.74
N LEU A 116 19.38 -14.36 40.78
CA LEU A 116 19.91 -13.68 41.97
C LEU A 116 18.95 -13.78 43.17
N ILE A 117 17.66 -13.47 42.95
CA ILE A 117 16.63 -13.55 43.99
C ILE A 117 16.52 -14.99 44.50
N SER A 118 16.56 -15.99 43.61
CA SER A 118 16.49 -17.40 44.00
C SER A 118 17.66 -17.80 44.91
N VAL A 119 18.88 -17.36 44.61
CA VAL A 119 20.07 -17.66 45.42
C VAL A 119 19.97 -17.01 46.80
N VAL A 120 19.58 -15.72 46.86
CA VAL A 120 19.40 -15.00 48.12
C VAL A 120 18.32 -15.67 48.99
N PHE A 121 17.22 -16.09 48.38
CA PHE A 121 16.15 -16.80 49.07
C PHE A 121 16.63 -18.13 49.68
N VAL A 122 17.39 -18.93 48.92
CA VAL A 122 17.97 -20.18 49.43
C VAL A 122 18.90 -19.92 50.60
N VAL A 123 19.80 -18.93 50.50
CA VAL A 123 20.75 -18.59 51.59
C VAL A 123 20.01 -18.13 52.84
N ALA A 124 19.00 -17.26 52.71
CA ALA A 124 18.20 -16.79 53.84
C ALA A 124 17.47 -17.96 54.54
N VAL A 125 16.85 -18.86 53.79
CA VAL A 125 16.18 -20.06 54.35
C VAL A 125 17.18 -20.97 55.06
N CYS A 126 18.40 -21.14 54.53
CA CYS A 126 19.45 -21.91 55.19
C CYS A 126 19.88 -21.29 56.52
N ILE A 127 20.04 -19.97 56.58
CA ILE A 127 20.42 -19.25 57.82
C ILE A 127 19.29 -19.30 58.85
N LEU A 128 18.03 -19.14 58.43
CA LEU A 128 16.86 -19.17 59.32
C LEU A 128 16.55 -20.56 59.89
N LYS A 129 17.11 -21.63 59.31
CA LYS A 129 16.93 -23.01 59.76
C LYS A 129 18.01 -23.49 60.75
N TRP A 130 19.00 -22.65 61.05
CA TRP A 130 20.09 -22.92 61.98
C TRP A 130 19.90 -22.08 63.26
#